data_AF-A0A7S2GRM1-F1
#
_entry.id   AF-A0A7S2GRM1-F1
#
_cell.length_a   1.000
_cell.length_b   1.000
_cell.length_c   1.000
_cell.angle_alpha   90.00
_cell.angle_beta   90.00
_cell.angle_gamma   90.00
#
_symmetry.space_group_name_H-M   'P 1'
#
loop_
_entity.id
_entity.type
_entity.pdbx_description
1 polymer ?
#
loop_
_entity_poly.entity_id
_entity_poly.type
_entity_poly.pdbx_seq_one_letter_code
_entity_poly.pdbx_strand_id
1 'polypeptide(L)'
;AIGAEGAAFLGDGLAASPSLETLNLDGCALGATGAVALANGVGQSHTLRCLLLKHNHLGAKGVASLSNMIAQSHTLTELDLSFNEIKAEGASALASAVRVSAELETLKVASNELGYGGVILLARCFYGDQAYGNQVHGYEALQQPNVAEDGSECRVKECDVRWNEVPEADKAMIQQEAALARPSFSWVL
;
A
#
# COMPACT_ATOMS: atom_id res chain seq x y z
N ALA A 1 9.24 -22.36 -4.33
CA ALA A 1 8.20 -21.32 -4.31
C ALA A 1 6.84 -22.00 -4.14
N ILE A 2 6.01 -21.54 -3.22
CA ILE A 2 4.66 -22.10 -3.01
C ILE A 2 3.70 -21.75 -4.17
N GLY A 3 3.99 -20.67 -4.90
CA GLY A 3 3.23 -20.23 -6.06
C GLY A 3 1.79 -19.83 -5.74
N ALA A 4 1.02 -19.56 -6.79
CA ALA A 4 -0.38 -19.17 -6.67
C ALA A 4 -1.26 -20.26 -6.03
N GLU A 5 -0.97 -21.54 -6.28
CA GLU A 5 -1.72 -22.65 -5.71
C GLU A 5 -1.52 -22.74 -4.19
N GLY A 6 -0.28 -22.67 -3.72
CA GLY A 6 0.00 -22.64 -2.28
C GLY A 6 -0.59 -21.41 -1.60
N ALA A 7 -0.63 -20.26 -2.29
CA ALA A 7 -1.29 -19.06 -1.82
C ALA A 7 -2.79 -19.26 -1.59
N ALA A 8 -3.46 -20.03 -2.45
CA ALA A 8 -4.88 -20.35 -2.29
C ALA A 8 -5.14 -21.24 -1.08
N PHE A 9 -4.35 -22.30 -0.89
CA PHE A 9 -4.46 -23.14 0.31
C PHE A 9 -4.20 -22.36 1.60
N LEU A 10 -3.23 -21.43 1.57
CA LEU A 10 -2.97 -20.54 2.71
C LEU A 10 -4.12 -19.57 2.94
N GLY A 11 -4.70 -19.01 1.87
CA GLY A 11 -5.89 -18.17 1.95
C GLY A 11 -7.04 -18.86 2.69
N ASP A 12 -7.34 -20.10 2.32
CA ASP A 12 -8.38 -20.89 2.97
C ASP A 12 -8.05 -21.22 4.43
N GLY A 13 -6.78 -21.53 4.73
CA GLY A 13 -6.31 -21.81 6.09
C GLY A 13 -6.28 -20.59 7.02
N LEU A 14 -6.08 -19.38 6.46
CA LEU A 14 -6.00 -18.13 7.20
C LEU A 14 -7.34 -17.76 7.87
N ALA A 15 -8.45 -17.99 7.17
CA ALA A 15 -9.78 -17.75 7.72
C ALA A 15 -10.07 -18.65 8.95
N ALA A 16 -9.46 -19.84 8.98
CA ALA A 16 -9.62 -20.81 10.05
C ALA A 16 -8.56 -20.70 11.17
N SER A 17 -7.59 -19.79 11.06
CA SER A 17 -6.47 -19.68 12.00
C SER A 17 -6.78 -18.70 13.14
N PRO A 18 -7.08 -19.16 14.36
CA PRO A 18 -7.56 -18.29 15.44
C PRO A 18 -6.46 -17.46 16.11
N SER A 19 -5.18 -17.68 15.76
CA SER A 19 -4.04 -17.08 16.47
C SER A 19 -2.89 -16.64 15.56
N LEU A 20 -3.04 -16.72 14.24
CA LEU A 20 -1.96 -16.32 13.34
C LEU A 20 -1.91 -14.79 13.22
N GLU A 21 -0.89 -14.18 13.82
CA GLU A 21 -0.73 -12.73 13.81
C GLU A 21 0.24 -12.23 12.72
N THR A 22 1.18 -13.07 12.29
CA THR A 22 2.20 -12.72 11.29
C THR A 22 2.30 -13.78 10.22
N LEU A 23 2.25 -13.37 8.97
CA LEU A 23 2.44 -14.23 7.81
C LEU A 23 3.53 -13.64 6.90
N ASN A 24 4.63 -14.38 6.75
CA ASN A 24 5.70 -14.03 5.82
C ASN A 24 5.69 -14.98 4.62
N LEU A 25 5.50 -14.41 3.43
CA LEU A 25 5.54 -15.12 2.15
C LEU A 25 6.51 -14.43 1.18
N ASP A 26 7.58 -13.80 1.67
CA ASP A 26 8.60 -13.20 0.85
C ASP A 26 9.21 -14.23 -0.14
N GLY A 27 9.40 -13.85 -1.40
CA GLY A 27 10.05 -14.68 -2.42
C GLY A 27 9.28 -15.96 -2.81
N CYS A 28 7.98 -15.99 -2.57
CA CYS A 28 7.13 -17.16 -2.81
C CYS A 28 6.58 -17.29 -4.23
N ALA A 29 6.90 -16.34 -5.13
CA ALA A 29 6.45 -16.28 -6.52
C ALA A 29 4.93 -16.45 -6.66
N LEU A 30 4.18 -15.75 -5.81
CA LEU A 30 2.71 -15.83 -5.75
C LEU A 30 2.05 -15.38 -7.06
N GLY A 31 2.62 -14.35 -7.70
CA GLY A 31 2.04 -13.69 -8.86
C GLY A 31 0.72 -12.98 -8.52
N ALA A 32 0.11 -12.38 -9.54
CA ALA A 32 -1.18 -11.71 -9.39
C ALA A 32 -2.26 -12.67 -8.85
N THR A 33 -2.33 -13.90 -9.36
CA THR A 33 -3.33 -14.90 -8.94
C THR A 33 -3.18 -15.27 -7.47
N GLY A 34 -1.95 -15.46 -6.98
CA GLY A 34 -1.71 -15.76 -5.58
C GLY A 34 -2.07 -14.59 -4.66
N ALA A 35 -1.85 -13.35 -5.10
CA ALA A 35 -2.31 -12.16 -4.38
C ALA A 35 -3.84 -12.10 -4.25
N VAL A 36 -4.60 -12.44 -5.31
CA VAL A 36 -6.06 -12.51 -5.23
C VAL A 36 -6.52 -13.52 -4.17
N ALA A 37 -5.91 -14.71 -4.18
CA ALA A 37 -6.28 -15.76 -3.25
C ALA A 37 -5.95 -15.39 -1.79
N LEU A 38 -4.78 -14.79 -1.56
CA LEU A 38 -4.42 -14.27 -0.24
C LEU A 38 -5.30 -13.12 0.20
N ALA A 39 -5.65 -12.19 -0.69
CA ALA A 39 -6.53 -11.07 -0.37
C ALA A 39 -7.88 -11.57 0.18
N ASN A 40 -8.45 -12.60 -0.43
CA ASN A 40 -9.71 -13.21 0.03
C ASN A 40 -9.56 -13.85 1.41
N GLY A 41 -8.48 -14.60 1.65
CA GLY A 41 -8.24 -15.27 2.93
C GLY A 41 -7.91 -14.31 4.08
N VAL A 42 -7.03 -13.34 3.82
CA VAL A 42 -6.64 -12.31 4.78
C VAL A 42 -7.81 -11.40 5.14
N GLY A 43 -8.67 -11.05 4.17
CA GLY A 43 -9.88 -10.26 4.44
C GLY A 43 -10.87 -10.94 5.41
N GLN A 44 -10.77 -12.27 5.56
CA GLN A 44 -11.55 -13.03 6.54
C GLN A 44 -10.79 -13.32 7.83
N SER A 45 -9.49 -13.00 7.91
CA SER A 45 -8.71 -13.20 9.13
C SER A 45 -9.01 -12.11 10.15
N HIS A 46 -9.28 -12.53 11.38
CA HIS A 46 -9.59 -11.63 12.51
C HIS A 46 -8.40 -11.48 13.47
N THR A 47 -7.23 -12.00 13.09
CA THR A 47 -6.04 -12.08 13.95
C THR A 47 -4.77 -11.60 13.25
N LEU A 48 -4.71 -11.65 11.92
CA LEU A 48 -3.52 -11.26 11.18
C LEU A 48 -3.24 -9.76 11.30
N ARG A 49 -2.05 -9.42 11.82
CA ARG A 49 -1.58 -8.05 12.03
C ARG A 49 -0.45 -7.67 11.08
N CYS A 50 0.38 -8.62 10.66
CA CYS A 50 1.54 -8.37 9.82
C CYS A 50 1.56 -9.33 8.61
N LEU A 51 1.64 -8.77 7.41
CA LEU A 51 1.69 -9.51 6.15
C LEU A 51 2.90 -9.05 5.31
N LEU A 52 3.85 -9.96 5.09
CA LEU A 52 5.07 -9.70 4.32
C LEU A 52 5.02 -10.44 2.98
N LEU A 53 5.07 -9.69 1.88
CA LEU A 53 4.90 -10.19 0.51
C LEU A 53 6.01 -9.72 -0.43
N LYS A 54 7.23 -9.50 0.04
CA LYS A 54 8.34 -9.03 -0.82
C LYS A 54 8.64 -9.98 -1.96
N HIS A 55 9.07 -9.46 -3.11
CA HIS A 55 9.58 -10.28 -4.21
C HIS A 55 8.62 -11.39 -4.69
N ASN A 56 7.35 -11.05 -4.90
CA ASN A 56 6.31 -12.00 -5.30
C ASN A 56 5.69 -11.75 -6.68
N HIS A 57 6.18 -10.75 -7.42
CA HIS A 57 5.70 -10.41 -8.78
C HIS A 57 4.17 -10.23 -8.84
N LEU A 58 3.60 -9.56 -7.82
CA LEU A 58 2.14 -9.40 -7.71
C LEU A 58 1.57 -8.56 -8.86
N GLY A 59 2.32 -7.56 -9.31
CA GLY A 59 1.91 -6.59 -10.31
C GLY A 59 0.75 -5.70 -9.86
N ALA A 60 0.39 -4.71 -10.69
CA ALA A 60 -0.73 -3.82 -10.44
C ALA A 60 -2.06 -4.56 -10.16
N LYS A 61 -2.32 -5.67 -10.86
CA LYS A 61 -3.55 -6.46 -10.71
C LYS A 61 -3.65 -7.16 -9.36
N GLY A 62 -2.57 -7.81 -8.92
CA GLY A 62 -2.55 -8.47 -7.60
C GLY A 62 -2.68 -7.46 -6.47
N VAL A 63 -2.03 -6.30 -6.62
CA VAL A 63 -2.10 -5.21 -5.64
C VAL A 63 -3.50 -4.62 -5.56
N ALA A 64 -4.21 -4.44 -6.69
CA ALA A 64 -5.60 -3.97 -6.65
C ALA A 64 -6.51 -4.87 -5.80
N SER A 65 -6.30 -6.18 -5.82
CA SER A 65 -7.03 -7.11 -4.94
C SER A 65 -6.61 -6.97 -3.48
N LEU A 66 -5.32 -6.79 -3.20
CA LEU A 66 -4.85 -6.50 -1.84
C LEU A 66 -5.37 -5.16 -1.32
N SER A 67 -5.48 -4.13 -2.17
CA SER A 67 -6.11 -2.85 -1.83
C SER A 67 -7.54 -3.02 -1.35
N ASN A 68 -8.34 -3.84 -2.04
CA ASN A 68 -9.71 -4.13 -1.59
C ASN A 68 -9.73 -4.86 -0.23
N MET A 69 -8.78 -5.76 0.01
CA MET A 69 -8.62 -6.43 1.30
C MET A 69 -8.22 -5.45 2.41
N ILE A 70 -7.30 -4.52 2.15
CA ILE A 70 -6.87 -3.50 3.12
C ILE A 70 -8.06 -2.64 3.58
N ALA A 71 -8.94 -2.27 2.64
CA ALA A 71 -10.13 -1.49 2.96
C ALA A 71 -11.16 -2.24 3.84
N GLN A 72 -11.10 -3.57 3.86
CA GLN A 72 -12.01 -4.44 4.62
C GLN A 72 -11.36 -5.01 5.88
N SER A 73 -10.03 -4.98 5.98
CA SER A 73 -9.31 -5.51 7.14
C SER A 73 -9.47 -4.59 8.35
N HIS A 74 -9.76 -5.20 9.49
CA HIS A 74 -9.90 -4.52 10.78
C HIS A 74 -8.81 -4.91 11.77
N THR A 75 -7.72 -5.52 11.28
CA THR A 75 -6.69 -6.13 12.13
C THR A 75 -5.28 -5.95 11.58
N LEU A 76 -5.14 -5.83 10.26
CA LEU A 76 -3.85 -5.67 9.61
C LEU A 76 -3.24 -4.30 9.92
N THR A 77 -2.10 -4.31 10.62
CA THR A 77 -1.36 -3.11 11.00
C THR A 77 -0.10 -2.89 10.16
N GLU A 78 0.49 -3.96 9.61
CA GLU A 78 1.69 -3.88 8.78
C GLU A 78 1.54 -4.69 7.50
N LEU A 79 1.87 -4.06 6.36
CA LEU A 79 1.90 -4.69 5.05
C LEU A 79 3.19 -4.32 4.31
N ASP A 80 3.90 -5.33 3.83
CA ASP A 80 5.10 -5.14 3.03
C ASP A 80 4.93 -5.70 1.61
N LEU A 81 4.88 -4.79 0.63
CA LEU A 81 4.74 -5.06 -0.79
C LEU A 81 6.01 -4.70 -1.57
N SER A 82 7.17 -4.58 -0.94
CA SER A 82 8.40 -4.21 -1.63
C SER A 82 8.75 -5.18 -2.77
N PHE A 83 9.29 -4.66 -3.88
CA PHE A 83 9.73 -5.49 -5.02
C PHE A 83 8.64 -6.38 -5.66
N ASN A 84 7.50 -5.79 -6.01
CA ASN A 84 6.33 -6.46 -6.60
C ASN A 84 5.81 -5.86 -7.90
N GLU A 85 6.54 -4.93 -8.52
CA GLU A 85 6.17 -4.33 -9.83
C GLU A 85 4.75 -3.72 -9.79
N ILE A 86 4.41 -3.01 -8.70
CA ILE A 86 3.08 -2.44 -8.45
C ILE A 86 2.66 -1.45 -9.55
N LYS A 87 3.62 -0.67 -10.05
CA LYS A 87 3.42 0.39 -11.06
C LYS A 87 2.49 1.51 -10.58
N ALA A 88 2.30 2.53 -11.41
CA ALA A 88 1.47 3.69 -11.08
C ALA A 88 -0.01 3.31 -10.83
N GLU A 89 -0.52 2.34 -11.58
CA GLU A 89 -1.91 1.88 -11.45
C GLU A 89 -2.16 1.21 -10.09
N GLY A 90 -1.23 0.36 -9.63
CA GLY A 90 -1.34 -0.26 -8.32
C GLY A 90 -1.12 0.74 -7.18
N ALA A 91 -0.29 1.77 -7.38
CA ALA A 91 -0.09 2.85 -6.42
C ALA A 91 -1.40 3.62 -6.16
N SER A 92 -2.16 3.90 -7.22
CA SER A 92 -3.47 4.56 -7.13
C SER A 92 -4.49 3.72 -6.32
N ALA A 93 -4.51 2.40 -6.56
CA ALA A 93 -5.36 1.48 -5.80
C ALA A 93 -4.97 1.44 -4.32
N LEU A 94 -3.67 1.41 -4.00
CA LEU A 94 -3.18 1.47 -2.62
C LEU A 94 -3.54 2.79 -1.94
N ALA A 95 -3.32 3.93 -2.60
CA ALA A 95 -3.66 5.24 -2.06
C ALA A 95 -5.14 5.34 -1.68
N SER A 96 -6.04 4.77 -2.51
CA SER A 96 -7.48 4.75 -2.21
C SER A 96 -7.82 3.85 -1.02
N ALA A 97 -7.22 2.66 -0.95
CA ALA A 97 -7.49 1.70 0.12
C ALA A 97 -6.94 2.14 1.49
N VAL A 98 -5.74 2.70 1.49
CA VAL A 98 -5.02 3.09 2.69
C VAL A 98 -5.71 4.26 3.39
N ARG A 99 -6.38 5.14 2.64
CA ARG A 99 -7.18 6.24 3.20
C ARG A 99 -8.37 5.74 4.03
N VAL A 100 -8.99 4.64 3.60
CA VAL A 100 -10.17 4.04 4.27
C VAL A 100 -9.80 2.89 5.22
N SER A 101 -8.52 2.53 5.30
CA SER A 101 -8.06 1.44 6.16
C SER A 101 -8.26 1.77 7.64
N ALA A 102 -8.81 0.81 8.38
CA ALA A 102 -9.18 1.03 9.78
C ALA A 102 -7.98 0.93 10.75
N GLU A 103 -7.02 0.05 10.46
CA GLU A 103 -5.93 -0.29 11.41
C GLU A 103 -4.53 -0.24 10.79
N LEU A 104 -4.38 -0.01 9.48
CA LEU A 104 -3.08 -0.08 8.83
C LEU A 104 -2.19 1.07 9.30
N GLU A 105 -1.05 0.72 9.91
CA GLU A 105 -0.07 1.67 10.43
C GLU A 105 1.22 1.70 9.62
N THR A 106 1.60 0.60 8.97
CA THR A 106 2.85 0.51 8.21
C THR A 106 2.58 -0.07 6.83
N LEU A 107 2.96 0.67 5.79
CA LEU A 107 2.87 0.22 4.40
C LEU A 107 4.23 0.34 3.73
N LYS A 108 4.85 -0.78 3.38
CA LYS A 108 6.11 -0.77 2.65
C LYS A 108 5.87 -1.06 1.17
N VAL A 109 6.29 -0.17 0.28
CA VAL A 109 6.15 -0.24 -1.18
C VAL A 109 7.46 0.10 -1.91
N ALA A 110 8.61 -0.06 -1.27
CA ALA A 110 9.90 0.18 -1.92
C ALA A 110 10.12 -0.66 -3.19
N SER A 111 10.81 -0.07 -4.16
CA SER A 111 11.23 -0.72 -5.41
C SER A 111 10.07 -1.33 -6.23
N ASN A 112 9.04 -0.52 -6.49
CA ASN A 112 7.81 -0.95 -7.15
C ASN A 112 7.44 -0.21 -8.45
N GLU A 113 8.37 0.57 -9.00
CA GLU A 113 8.17 1.33 -10.25
C GLU A 113 6.89 2.19 -10.23
N LEU A 114 6.60 2.80 -9.08
CA LEU A 114 5.33 3.52 -8.86
C LEU A 114 5.14 4.71 -9.80
N GLY A 115 6.21 5.20 -10.43
CA GLY A 115 6.19 6.43 -11.20
C GLY A 115 6.03 7.67 -10.32
N TYR A 116 6.36 8.82 -10.89
CA TYR A 116 6.16 10.11 -10.25
C TYR A 116 4.71 10.31 -9.78
N GLY A 117 3.73 10.00 -10.66
CA GLY A 117 2.30 10.11 -10.33
C GLY A 117 1.87 9.21 -9.18
N GLY A 118 2.38 7.97 -9.10
CA GLY A 118 2.03 7.04 -8.02
C GLY A 118 2.57 7.48 -6.66
N VAL A 119 3.80 8.01 -6.62
CA VAL A 119 4.40 8.56 -5.39
C VAL A 119 3.59 9.76 -4.88
N ILE A 120 3.17 10.67 -5.78
CA ILE A 120 2.35 11.83 -5.41
C ILE A 120 0.98 11.41 -4.87
N LEU A 121 0.34 10.39 -5.46
CA LEU A 121 -0.95 9.89 -4.98
C LEU A 121 -0.86 9.31 -3.57
N LEU A 122 0.18 8.51 -3.30
CA LEU A 122 0.43 8.00 -1.94
C LEU A 122 0.75 9.15 -0.97
N ALA A 123 1.57 10.13 -1.36
CA ALA A 123 1.88 11.27 -0.52
C ALA A 123 0.63 12.09 -0.16
N ARG A 124 -0.27 12.35 -1.12
CA ARG A 124 -1.56 13.00 -0.87
C ARG A 124 -2.47 12.19 0.05
N CYS A 125 -2.40 10.86 -0.02
CA CYS A 125 -3.10 9.98 0.93
C CYS A 125 -2.68 10.24 2.38
N PHE A 126 -1.38 10.44 2.60
CA PHE A 126 -0.83 10.58 3.95
C PHE A 126 -0.89 12.01 4.51
N TYR A 127 -0.69 13.03 3.67
CA TYR A 127 -0.55 14.42 4.11
C TYR A 127 -1.76 15.32 3.80
N GLY A 128 -2.73 14.82 3.02
CA GLY A 128 -3.93 15.56 2.63
C GLY A 128 -3.75 16.48 1.42
N ASP A 129 -4.86 16.87 0.80
CA ASP A 129 -4.87 17.63 -0.46
C ASP A 129 -4.38 19.08 -0.31
N GLN A 130 -4.42 19.64 0.90
CA GLN A 130 -4.03 21.03 1.20
C GLN A 130 -2.53 21.30 1.02
N ALA A 131 -1.68 20.27 1.11
CA ALA A 131 -0.22 20.40 0.95
C ALA A 131 0.24 20.44 -0.52
N TYR A 132 -0.57 19.91 -1.45
CA TYR A 132 -0.16 19.67 -2.84
C TYR A 132 -0.92 20.53 -3.87
N GLY A 133 -1.73 21.48 -3.39
CA GLY A 133 -2.54 22.36 -4.23
C GLY A 133 -1.69 23.28 -5.12
N ASN A 134 -1.84 23.12 -6.44
CA ASN A 134 -1.37 24.02 -7.50
C ASN A 134 0.13 24.08 -7.87
N GLN A 135 1.04 23.39 -7.17
CA GLN A 135 2.50 23.57 -7.40
C GLN A 135 3.24 22.38 -8.03
N VAL A 136 2.68 21.18 -7.96
CA VAL A 136 3.22 19.99 -8.64
C VAL A 136 3.04 20.19 -10.15
N HIS A 137 3.93 19.80 -11.07
CA HIS A 137 3.69 19.96 -12.52
C HIS A 137 3.18 18.64 -13.14
N GLY A 138 2.17 18.69 -14.04
CA GLY A 138 1.71 17.52 -14.83
C GLY A 138 0.65 16.61 -14.18
N TYR A 139 -0.03 17.07 -13.13
CA TYR A 139 -0.92 16.28 -12.26
C TYR A 139 -2.43 16.37 -12.60
N GLU A 140 -2.83 17.24 -13.53
CA GLU A 140 -4.24 17.53 -13.83
C GLU A 140 -5.01 16.33 -14.44
N ALA A 141 -4.30 15.29 -14.88
CA ALA A 141 -4.87 14.12 -15.55
C ALA A 141 -5.06 12.89 -14.64
N LEU A 142 -4.58 12.91 -13.39
CA LEU A 142 -4.78 11.79 -12.46
C LEU A 142 -6.14 11.95 -11.78
N GLN A 143 -7.04 10.98 -12.00
CA GLN A 143 -8.34 10.94 -11.34
C GLN A 143 -8.13 11.12 -9.83
N GLN A 144 -8.82 12.10 -9.26
CA GLN A 144 -8.83 12.33 -7.81
C GLN A 144 -9.30 11.03 -7.15
N PRO A 145 -8.52 10.39 -6.27
CA PRO A 145 -9.04 9.28 -5.49
C PRO A 145 -10.25 9.81 -4.73
N ASN A 146 -11.40 9.12 -4.86
CA ASN A 146 -12.68 9.52 -4.27
C ASN A 146 -12.45 9.94 -2.81
N VAL A 147 -12.52 11.25 -2.56
CA VAL A 147 -12.24 11.81 -1.25
C VAL A 147 -13.39 11.39 -0.35
N ALA A 148 -13.11 10.63 0.71
CA ALA A 148 -14.08 10.47 1.78
C ALA A 148 -14.27 11.85 2.40
N GLU A 149 -15.45 12.46 2.18
CA GLU A 149 -15.81 13.80 2.69
C GLU A 149 -15.90 13.85 4.24
N ASP A 150 -15.65 12.73 4.93
CA ASP A 150 -15.88 12.59 6.37
C ASP A 150 -14.70 13.01 7.27
N GLY A 151 -13.58 13.43 6.69
CA GLY A 151 -12.40 13.86 7.46
C GLY A 151 -11.63 12.71 8.12
N SER A 152 -11.85 11.46 7.72
CA SER A 152 -11.04 10.31 8.16
C SER A 152 -9.58 10.50 7.73
N GLU A 153 -8.70 10.72 8.72
CA GLU A 153 -7.26 10.75 8.48
C GLU A 153 -6.72 9.35 8.22
N CYS A 154 -5.84 9.22 7.23
CA CYS A 154 -5.06 8.00 7.00
C CYS A 154 -4.30 7.63 8.28
N ARG A 155 -4.27 6.35 8.69
CA ARG A 155 -3.59 5.91 9.93
C ARG A 155 -2.15 5.47 9.75
N VAL A 156 -1.70 5.33 8.51
CA VAL A 156 -0.34 4.90 8.22
C VAL A 156 0.65 5.92 8.79
N LYS A 157 1.58 5.38 9.58
CA LYS A 157 2.69 6.04 10.28
C LYS A 157 4.02 5.84 9.53
N GLU A 158 4.14 4.84 8.68
CA GLU A 158 5.38 4.58 7.95
C GLU A 158 5.11 4.14 6.52
N CYS A 159 5.78 4.78 5.56
CA CYS A 159 5.77 4.38 4.17
C CYS A 159 7.17 4.49 3.55
N ASP A 160 7.64 3.40 2.92
CA ASP A 160 8.90 3.39 2.17
C ASP A 160 8.64 3.49 0.66
N VAL A 161 9.26 4.47 0.00
CA VAL A 161 9.17 4.63 -1.46
C VAL A 161 10.55 4.96 -2.01
N ARG A 162 10.88 4.43 -3.19
CA ARG A 162 12.11 4.81 -3.89
C ARG A 162 11.90 6.04 -4.77
N TRP A 163 12.84 6.99 -4.68
CA TRP A 163 12.75 8.33 -5.25
C TRP A 163 13.48 8.55 -6.58
N ASN A 164 13.90 7.49 -7.26
CA ASN A 164 14.76 7.63 -8.43
C ASN A 164 14.09 8.36 -9.61
N GLU A 165 12.76 8.42 -9.63
CA GLU A 165 11.98 8.98 -10.75
C GLU A 165 11.32 10.34 -10.42
N VAL A 166 11.52 10.85 -9.21
CA VAL A 166 10.94 12.13 -8.76
C VAL A 166 11.97 13.25 -8.95
N PRO A 167 11.62 14.41 -9.54
CA PRO A 167 12.53 15.56 -9.63
C PRO A 167 12.94 16.08 -8.24
N GLU A 168 14.21 16.47 -8.06
CA GLU A 168 14.75 16.95 -6.76
C GLU A 168 13.94 18.10 -6.14
N ALA A 169 13.38 18.99 -6.97
CA ALA A 169 12.51 20.08 -6.49
C ALA A 169 11.26 19.55 -5.79
N ASP A 170 10.63 18.51 -6.35
CA ASP A 170 9.46 17.87 -5.76
C ASP A 170 9.85 17.02 -4.54
N LYS A 171 11.08 16.47 -4.51
CA LYS A 171 11.60 15.79 -3.32
C LYS A 171 11.69 16.69 -2.12
N ALA A 172 12.30 17.87 -2.28
CA ALA A 172 12.43 18.83 -1.21
C ALA A 172 11.05 19.27 -0.67
N MET A 173 10.09 19.51 -1.58
CA MET A 173 8.73 19.89 -1.22
C MET A 173 8.01 18.77 -0.46
N ILE A 174 7.99 17.54 -0.98
CA ILE A 174 7.34 16.40 -0.30
C ILE A 174 8.00 16.14 1.06
N GLN A 175 9.33 16.24 1.17
CA GLN A 175 10.04 16.07 2.44
C GLN A 175 9.70 17.17 3.45
N GLN A 176 9.59 18.42 2.99
CA GLN A 176 9.19 19.54 3.83
C GLN A 176 7.76 19.37 4.34
N GLU A 177 6.82 19.04 3.45
CA GLU A 177 5.42 18.79 3.80
C GLU A 177 5.28 17.57 4.71
N ALA A 178 6.08 16.53 4.48
CA ALA A 178 6.13 15.36 5.35
C ALA A 178 6.46 15.73 6.80
N ALA A 179 7.47 16.57 6.98
CA ALA A 179 7.89 17.04 8.30
C ALA A 179 6.86 17.95 8.96
N LEU A 180 6.10 18.73 8.19
CA LEU A 180 5.09 19.67 8.68
C LEU A 180 3.76 19.00 9.02
N ALA A 181 3.27 18.11 8.16
CA ALA A 181 1.94 17.53 8.27
C ALA A 181 1.87 16.43 9.35
N ARG A 182 2.90 15.57 9.46
CA ARG A 182 2.91 14.46 10.43
C ARG A 182 4.33 14.15 10.96
N PRO A 183 4.78 14.78 12.05
CA PRO A 183 6.13 14.57 12.58
C PRO A 183 6.38 13.16 13.14
N SER A 184 5.34 12.38 13.42
CA SER A 184 5.45 10.96 13.80
C SER A 184 5.52 10.01 12.59
N PHE A 185 5.34 10.53 11.38
CA PHE A 185 5.33 9.74 10.16
C PHE A 185 6.74 9.58 9.61
N SER A 186 7.19 8.33 9.49
CA SER A 186 8.49 7.99 8.94
C SER A 186 8.36 7.76 7.44
N TRP A 187 9.00 8.62 6.64
CA TRP A 187 9.27 8.35 5.24
C TRP A 187 10.70 7.86 5.09
N VAL A 188 10.84 6.58 4.74
CA VAL A 188 12.15 5.97 4.52
C VAL A 188 12.52 6.17 3.06
N LEU A 189 13.64 6.90 2.86
CA LEU A 189 14.21 7.30 1.57
C LEU A 189 15.14 6.22 0.99
#